data_AF-A0A168QGJ3-F1
#
_entry.id   AF-A0A168QGJ3-F1
#
_cell.length_a   1.000
_cell.length_b   1.000
_cell.length_c   1.000
_cell.angle_alpha   90.00
_cell.angle_beta   90.00
_cell.angle_gamma   90.00
#
_symmetry.space_group_name_H-M   'P 1'
#
loop_
_entity.id
_entity.type
_entity.pdbx_description
1 polymer ?
#
loop_
_entity_poly.entity_id
_entity_poly.type
_entity_poly.pdbx_seq_one_letter_code
_entity_poly.pdbx_strand_id
1 'polypeptide(L)'
;MSYTRSTLPTELVLNISNNIKNWQDRYQFALTSRHHWHCIIKSYSLREVHLKDERNLLKIKVARSFVLSLGLRAERDVSKAVRFLTVCAKLRDIVITGSITATSQIEKILRAASQRDRMHSISIAVTPRDYNRWSQVLDKQKFKAGVINLTCDIIDDDEDASTTTTAANNTAELNLEEYMASVKYKKCAYSGRSQELTAQNSHAVALELGSYFVGSIVCFDQIKILIASLDIFFHIENIDDCAYTNQWLDETVFSKLHMKSERGNNFFELSLIVDGCIELLVVGGLAVINGGSAEPFLGSSVKPLNRAKVLDGDLIARKIFVPTNPKATIQTERLLRQYYKRDSCKPWSFHLEELYSIGFHPIHPLHAGDHPSISSLPLTIQSDLLRLYALRRIDRSLLALMFNAIRESSMIEKECKLLNFTGTSFFELYNAMTISGK
;
A
#
# COMPACT_ATOMS: atom_id res chain seq x y z
N MET A 1 -31.79 36.27 4.93
CA MET A 1 -32.31 34.97 4.46
C MET A 1 -31.34 34.42 3.43
N SER A 2 -30.58 33.38 3.79
CA SER A 2 -29.83 32.54 2.84
C SER A 2 -29.80 31.12 3.42
N TYR A 3 -30.36 30.16 2.68
CA TYR A 3 -30.51 28.78 3.10
C TYR A 3 -29.19 27.99 2.96
N THR A 4 -28.95 27.15 3.95
CA THR A 4 -27.82 26.23 4.12
C THR A 4 -27.81 25.13 3.05
N ARG A 5 -26.60 24.78 2.55
CA ARG A 5 -26.34 23.52 1.84
C ARG A 5 -26.41 22.37 2.84
N SER A 6 -27.46 21.56 2.78
CA SER A 6 -27.51 20.28 3.50
C SER A 6 -26.60 19.26 2.82
N THR A 7 -25.71 18.66 3.59
CA THR A 7 -24.98 17.44 3.24
C THR A 7 -25.99 16.30 3.14
N LEU A 8 -26.11 15.70 1.95
CA LEU A 8 -26.83 14.44 1.79
C LEU A 8 -26.07 13.34 2.55
N PRO A 9 -26.77 12.39 3.21
CA PRO A 9 -26.13 11.29 3.94
C PRO A 9 -25.32 10.40 2.99
N THR A 10 -24.24 9.81 3.53
CA THR A 10 -23.32 8.86 2.86
C THR A 10 -24.01 7.57 2.42
N GLU A 11 -25.23 7.31 2.88
CA GLU A 11 -26.10 6.22 2.44
C GLU A 11 -27.47 6.77 2.04
N LEU A 12 -27.89 6.45 0.82
CA LEU A 12 -29.27 6.62 0.39
C LEU A 12 -29.92 5.23 0.30
N VAL A 13 -30.71 4.87 1.31
CA VAL A 13 -31.51 3.64 1.28
C VAL A 13 -32.77 3.89 0.46
N LEU A 14 -32.78 3.39 -0.78
CA LEU A 14 -33.95 3.46 -1.66
C LEU A 14 -34.88 2.30 -1.32
N ASN A 15 -35.92 2.60 -0.53
CA ASN A 15 -36.97 1.65 -0.22
C ASN A 15 -37.99 1.67 -1.37
N ILE A 16 -37.91 0.72 -2.30
CA ILE A 16 -38.85 0.63 -3.42
C ILE A 16 -40.09 -0.12 -2.92
N SER A 17 -41.04 0.60 -2.34
CA SER A 17 -42.37 0.08 -2.04
C SER A 17 -43.31 0.37 -3.21
N ASN A 18 -43.24 -0.43 -4.27
CA ASN A 18 -44.26 -0.37 -5.34
C ASN A 18 -45.20 -1.58 -5.23
N ASN A 19 -46.39 -1.33 -4.70
CA ASN A 19 -47.61 -2.13 -4.81
C ASN A 19 -47.47 -3.66 -4.64
N ILE A 20 -46.81 -4.10 -3.57
CA ILE A 20 -46.89 -5.48 -3.09
C ILE A 20 -47.81 -5.47 -1.86
N LYS A 21 -48.95 -6.16 -1.94
CA LYS A 21 -50.04 -6.10 -0.95
C LYS A 21 -49.73 -6.72 0.42
N ASN A 22 -48.55 -7.33 0.63
CA ASN A 22 -48.17 -7.96 1.89
C ASN A 22 -46.86 -7.40 2.44
N TRP A 23 -46.85 -7.11 3.74
CA TRP A 23 -45.74 -6.47 4.47
C TRP A 23 -44.47 -7.33 4.63
N GLN A 24 -44.50 -8.59 4.16
CA GLN A 24 -43.45 -9.59 4.40
C GLN A 24 -42.37 -9.65 3.32
N ASP A 25 -42.53 -8.97 2.17
CA ASP A 25 -41.51 -8.90 1.13
C ASP A 25 -40.95 -7.47 1.02
N ARG A 26 -39.78 -7.24 1.62
CA ARG A 26 -39.03 -5.98 1.46
C ARG A 26 -37.70 -6.27 0.76
N TYR A 27 -37.43 -5.55 -0.31
CA TYR A 27 -36.10 -5.47 -0.91
C TYR A 27 -35.39 -4.25 -0.35
N GLN A 28 -34.17 -4.43 0.15
CA GLN A 28 -33.33 -3.31 0.56
C GLN A 28 -32.20 -3.16 -0.45
N PHE A 29 -32.21 -2.04 -1.17
CA PHE A 29 -31.11 -1.61 -2.00
C PHE A 29 -30.34 -0.53 -1.25
N ALA A 30 -29.05 -0.76 -1.03
CA ALA A 30 -28.16 0.22 -0.45
C ALA A 30 -27.15 0.67 -1.54
N LEU A 31 -27.13 1.97 -1.82
CA LEU A 31 -26.10 2.58 -2.65
C LEU A 31 -24.92 2.91 -1.73
N THR A 32 -23.82 2.15 -1.85
CA THR A 32 -22.62 2.38 -1.02
C THR A 32 -21.65 3.36 -1.66
N SER A 33 -21.71 3.55 -2.99
CA SER A 33 -21.00 4.61 -3.72
C SER A 33 -21.60 4.82 -5.12
N ARG A 34 -21.17 5.87 -5.85
CA ARG A 34 -21.63 6.17 -7.22
C ARG A 34 -21.51 5.00 -8.22
N HIS A 35 -20.75 3.95 -7.91
CA HIS A 35 -20.45 2.85 -8.84
C HIS A 35 -20.74 1.45 -8.29
N HIS A 36 -21.17 1.33 -7.03
CA HIS A 36 -21.35 0.06 -6.34
C HIS A 36 -22.76 -0.04 -5.77
N TRP A 37 -23.45 -1.14 -6.06
CA TRP A 37 -24.79 -1.42 -5.55
C TRP A 37 -24.73 -2.64 -4.64
N HIS A 38 -25.20 -2.48 -3.40
CA HIS A 38 -25.47 -3.61 -2.51
C HIS A 38 -26.96 -3.97 -2.62
N CYS A 39 -27.23 -5.20 -3.02
CA CYS A 39 -28.58 -5.75 -3.01
C CYS A 39 -28.65 -6.81 -1.91
N ILE A 40 -29.46 -6.53 -0.89
CA ILE A 40 -29.72 -7.50 0.18
C ILE A 40 -31.11 -8.08 -0.06
N ILE A 41 -31.16 -9.35 -0.47
CA ILE A 41 -32.41 -10.08 -0.65
C ILE A 41 -32.66 -10.87 0.63
N LYS A 42 -33.49 -10.32 1.52
CA LYS A 42 -34.05 -11.05 2.66
C LYS A 42 -35.51 -11.40 2.32
N SER A 43 -35.81 -12.60 1.84
CA SER A 43 -37.21 -13.06 1.73
C SER A 43 -37.35 -14.50 2.23
N TYR A 44 -38.45 -14.72 2.96
CA TYR A 44 -38.86 -16.01 3.51
C TYR A 44 -39.92 -16.71 2.64
N SER A 45 -40.39 -16.12 1.54
CA SER A 45 -41.28 -16.79 0.59
C SER A 45 -41.45 -16.03 -0.74
N LEU A 46 -40.58 -16.28 -1.73
CA LEU A 46 -40.70 -15.64 -3.05
C LEU A 46 -41.70 -16.35 -3.99
N ARG A 47 -42.88 -15.77 -4.20
CA ARG A 47 -43.68 -16.00 -5.44
C ARG A 47 -43.35 -14.94 -6.50
N GLU A 48 -43.53 -15.30 -7.76
CA GLU A 48 -42.96 -14.72 -8.99
C GLU A 48 -42.75 -13.20 -9.03
N VAL A 49 -41.52 -12.79 -9.37
CA VAL A 49 -41.21 -11.41 -9.74
C VAL A 49 -41.30 -11.29 -11.26
N HIS A 50 -42.35 -10.63 -11.76
CA HIS A 50 -42.42 -10.19 -13.15
C HIS A 50 -41.72 -8.83 -13.28
N LEU A 51 -40.47 -8.83 -13.76
CA LEU A 51 -39.76 -7.61 -14.16
C LEU A 51 -40.35 -7.09 -15.48
N LYS A 52 -41.48 -6.38 -15.41
CA LYS A 52 -42.20 -5.87 -16.58
C LYS A 52 -41.77 -4.47 -17.05
N ASP A 53 -40.80 -3.83 -16.39
CA ASP A 53 -40.41 -2.45 -16.73
C ASP A 53 -38.95 -2.36 -17.23
N GLU A 54 -38.80 -2.04 -18.51
CA GLU A 54 -37.51 -1.91 -19.22
C GLU A 54 -36.58 -0.86 -18.58
N ARG A 55 -37.13 0.14 -17.87
CA ARG A 55 -36.35 1.19 -17.21
C ARG A 55 -35.52 0.67 -16.02
N ASN A 56 -36.01 -0.36 -15.32
CA ASN A 56 -35.27 -0.97 -14.21
C ASN A 56 -34.17 -1.92 -14.71
N LEU A 57 -34.39 -2.60 -15.83
CA LEU A 57 -33.37 -3.38 -16.54
C LEU A 57 -32.22 -2.50 -17.06
N LEU A 58 -32.53 -1.29 -17.52
CA LEU A 58 -31.52 -0.34 -18.00
C LEU A 58 -30.59 0.18 -16.88
N LYS A 59 -31.11 0.42 -15.67
CA LYS A 59 -30.28 0.87 -14.53
C LYS A 59 -29.34 -0.22 -14.02
N ILE A 60 -29.73 -1.49 -14.08
CA ILE A 60 -28.89 -2.64 -13.69
C ILE A 60 -27.76 -2.88 -14.70
N LYS A 61 -27.94 -2.53 -15.99
CA LYS A 61 -26.90 -2.65 -17.04
C LYS A 61 -25.67 -1.75 -16.84
N VAL A 62 -25.68 -0.81 -15.89
CA VAL A 62 -24.60 0.18 -15.69
C VAL A 62 -23.72 -0.13 -14.46
N ALA A 63 -24.18 -0.98 -13.54
CA ALA A 63 -23.41 -1.33 -12.35
C ALA A 63 -22.27 -2.32 -12.66
N ARG A 64 -21.08 -2.07 -12.07
CA ARG A 64 -19.84 -2.82 -12.36
C ARG A 64 -19.63 -4.03 -11.44
N SER A 65 -20.19 -4.03 -10.24
CA SER A 65 -20.04 -5.08 -9.23
C SER A 65 -21.32 -5.25 -8.42
N PHE A 66 -21.62 -6.47 -7.99
CA PHE A 66 -22.79 -6.80 -7.16
C PHE A 66 -22.39 -7.77 -6.05
N VAL A 67 -22.90 -7.52 -4.85
CA VAL A 67 -22.86 -8.47 -3.74
C VAL A 67 -24.21 -9.18 -3.70
N LEU A 68 -24.23 -10.51 -3.79
CA LEU A 68 -25.44 -11.31 -3.80
C LEU A 68 -25.49 -12.20 -2.56
N SER A 69 -25.95 -11.65 -1.44
CA SER A 69 -26.16 -12.44 -0.23
C SER A 69 -27.40 -13.31 -0.41
N LEU A 70 -27.21 -14.63 -0.55
CA LEU A 70 -28.30 -15.59 -0.74
C LEU A 70 -28.46 -16.47 0.51
N GLY A 71 -29.50 -16.22 1.30
CA GLY A 71 -29.98 -17.19 2.29
C GLY A 71 -30.70 -18.36 1.61
N LEU A 72 -29.99 -19.19 0.84
CA LEU A 72 -30.59 -20.29 0.09
C LEU A 72 -30.98 -21.42 1.04
N ARG A 73 -32.28 -21.56 1.30
CA ARG A 73 -32.84 -22.70 2.03
C ARG A 73 -33.56 -23.72 1.14
N ALA A 74 -33.90 -23.37 -0.11
CA ALA A 74 -34.67 -24.23 -1.02
C ALA A 74 -34.20 -24.19 -2.49
N GLU A 75 -34.40 -25.29 -3.21
CA GLU A 75 -33.97 -25.47 -4.63
C GLU A 75 -34.57 -24.45 -5.61
N ARG A 76 -35.76 -23.95 -5.27
CA ARG A 76 -36.47 -22.94 -6.08
C ARG A 76 -35.73 -21.60 -6.10
N ASP A 77 -34.95 -21.28 -5.08
CA ASP A 77 -34.22 -20.01 -4.97
C ASP A 77 -32.94 -20.01 -5.81
N VAL A 78 -32.35 -21.19 -5.99
CA VAL A 78 -31.17 -21.43 -6.83
C VAL A 78 -31.51 -21.26 -8.30
N SER A 79 -32.63 -21.83 -8.76
CA SER A 79 -33.06 -21.69 -10.16
C SER A 79 -33.32 -20.22 -10.53
N LYS A 80 -33.77 -19.41 -9.57
CA LYS A 80 -33.95 -17.96 -9.75
C LYS A 80 -32.62 -17.21 -9.74
N ALA A 81 -31.68 -17.56 -8.85
CA ALA A 81 -30.33 -17.00 -8.83
C ALA A 81 -29.58 -17.28 -10.15
N VAL A 82 -29.66 -18.51 -10.66
CA VAL A 82 -29.10 -18.90 -11.97
C VAL A 82 -29.75 -18.08 -13.10
N ARG A 83 -31.07 -17.91 -13.10
CA ARG A 83 -31.76 -17.10 -14.11
C ARG A 83 -31.36 -15.61 -14.03
N PHE A 84 -31.21 -15.05 -12.84
CA PHE A 84 -30.70 -13.68 -12.64
C PHE A 84 -29.27 -13.54 -13.17
N LEU A 85 -28.40 -14.50 -12.84
CA LEU A 85 -27.05 -14.61 -13.39
C LEU A 85 -27.02 -14.98 -14.87
N THR A 86 -28.13 -15.29 -15.51
CA THR A 86 -28.18 -15.43 -16.98
C THR A 86 -28.48 -14.08 -17.64
N VAL A 87 -29.32 -13.25 -17.00
CA VAL A 87 -29.78 -11.96 -17.57
C VAL A 87 -28.77 -10.82 -17.36
N CYS A 88 -28.00 -10.82 -16.26
CA CYS A 88 -27.10 -9.71 -15.91
C CYS A 88 -25.71 -9.82 -16.58
N ALA A 89 -25.62 -9.68 -17.90
CA ALA A 89 -24.41 -9.98 -18.70
C ALA A 89 -23.12 -9.18 -18.38
N LYS A 90 -23.18 -8.15 -17.53
CA LYS A 90 -22.04 -7.24 -17.24
C LYS A 90 -21.46 -7.36 -15.82
N LEU A 91 -21.90 -8.33 -15.02
CA LEU A 91 -21.37 -8.56 -13.67
C LEU A 91 -19.90 -8.96 -13.73
N ARG A 92 -19.07 -8.30 -12.92
CA ARG A 92 -17.63 -8.61 -12.78
C ARG A 92 -17.32 -9.41 -11.52
N ASP A 93 -18.07 -9.16 -10.45
CA ASP A 93 -17.82 -9.76 -9.13
C ASP A 93 -19.12 -10.34 -8.55
N ILE A 94 -19.01 -11.50 -7.90
CA ILE A 94 -20.10 -12.17 -7.17
C ILE A 94 -19.60 -12.57 -5.79
N VAL A 95 -20.33 -12.20 -4.74
CA VAL A 95 -20.10 -12.72 -3.39
C VAL A 95 -21.29 -13.58 -3.00
N ILE A 96 -21.05 -14.83 -2.59
CA ILE A 96 -22.06 -15.78 -2.11
C ILE A 96 -21.81 -16.01 -0.62
N THR A 97 -22.80 -15.69 0.22
CA THR A 97 -22.74 -15.89 1.68
C THR A 97 -23.92 -16.72 2.14
N GLY A 98 -23.70 -17.80 2.91
CA GLY A 98 -24.77 -18.54 3.60
C GLY A 98 -24.45 -20.01 3.89
N SER A 99 -25.17 -20.61 4.84
CA SER A 99 -25.12 -22.05 5.12
C SER A 99 -25.87 -22.82 4.03
N ILE A 100 -25.21 -23.11 2.92
CA ILE A 100 -25.87 -23.78 1.80
C ILE A 100 -25.75 -25.29 2.02
N THR A 101 -26.84 -25.92 2.45
CA THR A 101 -26.88 -27.35 2.77
C THR A 101 -26.85 -28.25 1.52
N ALA A 102 -27.06 -27.70 0.32
CA ALA A 102 -27.12 -28.46 -0.94
C ALA A 102 -26.01 -28.05 -1.93
N THR A 103 -24.90 -28.79 -1.93
CA THR A 103 -23.73 -28.60 -2.82
C THR A 103 -24.08 -28.66 -4.32
N SER A 104 -25.02 -29.53 -4.71
CA SER A 104 -25.46 -29.69 -6.10
C SER A 104 -26.12 -28.43 -6.69
N GLN A 105 -26.64 -27.56 -5.85
CA GLN A 105 -27.33 -26.34 -6.25
C GLN A 105 -26.34 -25.21 -6.57
N ILE A 106 -25.24 -25.14 -5.85
CA ILE A 106 -24.21 -24.13 -6.10
C ILE A 106 -23.38 -24.47 -7.31
N GLU A 107 -23.14 -25.75 -7.59
CA GLU A 107 -22.50 -26.13 -8.85
C GLU A 107 -23.23 -25.53 -10.06
N LYS A 108 -24.57 -25.45 -10.02
CA LYS A 108 -25.35 -24.80 -11.09
C LYS A 108 -25.06 -23.29 -11.16
N ILE A 109 -24.94 -22.62 -10.02
CA ILE A 109 -24.60 -21.18 -9.93
C ILE A 109 -23.19 -20.93 -10.43
N LEU A 110 -22.22 -21.74 -10.01
CA LEU A 110 -20.81 -21.63 -10.38
C LEU A 110 -20.56 -21.97 -11.85
N ARG A 111 -21.26 -22.97 -12.41
CA ARG A 111 -21.23 -23.25 -13.86
C ARG A 111 -21.80 -22.08 -14.66
N ALA A 112 -22.90 -21.49 -14.22
CA ALA A 112 -23.45 -20.30 -14.88
C ALA A 112 -22.52 -19.08 -14.76
N ALA A 113 -21.82 -18.92 -13.64
CA ALA A 113 -20.87 -17.84 -13.42
C ALA A 113 -19.57 -18.01 -14.24
N SER A 114 -19.05 -19.23 -14.37
CA SER A 114 -17.81 -19.54 -15.10
C SER A 114 -17.94 -19.47 -16.62
N GLN A 115 -19.14 -19.64 -17.17
CA GLN A 115 -19.41 -19.46 -18.60
C GLN A 115 -19.35 -17.99 -19.06
N ARG A 116 -18.89 -17.06 -18.22
CA ARG A 116 -18.88 -15.63 -18.50
C ARG A 116 -17.48 -15.11 -18.78
N ASP A 117 -17.33 -14.43 -19.91
CA ASP A 117 -16.05 -13.90 -20.39
C ASP A 117 -15.44 -12.78 -19.52
N ARG A 118 -16.22 -12.15 -18.65
CA ARG A 118 -15.83 -10.94 -17.90
C ARG A 118 -15.91 -11.07 -16.38
N MET A 119 -15.98 -12.29 -15.87
CA MET A 119 -15.93 -12.52 -14.42
C MET A 119 -14.49 -12.33 -13.92
N HIS A 120 -14.31 -11.44 -12.95
CA HIS A 120 -13.01 -11.16 -12.33
C HIS A 120 -12.86 -11.93 -11.03
N SER A 121 -13.90 -11.96 -10.19
CA SER A 121 -13.85 -12.68 -8.91
C SER A 121 -15.20 -13.29 -8.49
N ILE A 122 -15.13 -14.42 -7.79
CA ILE A 122 -16.23 -15.08 -7.08
C ILE A 122 -15.74 -15.34 -5.66
N SER A 123 -16.32 -14.66 -4.67
CA SER A 123 -16.03 -14.91 -3.27
C SER A 123 -17.11 -15.79 -2.66
N ILE A 124 -16.72 -16.89 -2.01
CA ILE A 124 -17.66 -17.79 -1.33
C ILE A 124 -17.29 -17.85 0.14
N ALA A 125 -18.20 -17.37 1.00
CA ALA A 125 -18.06 -17.48 2.45
C ALA A 125 -18.64 -18.83 2.91
N VAL A 126 -17.81 -19.70 3.49
CA VAL A 126 -18.20 -21.04 3.96
C VAL A 126 -17.96 -21.19 5.46
N THR A 127 -18.75 -22.05 6.11
CA THR A 127 -18.50 -22.42 7.51
C THR A 127 -17.31 -23.39 7.59
N PRO A 128 -16.59 -23.46 8.73
CA PRO A 128 -15.47 -24.40 8.90
C PRO A 128 -15.86 -25.87 8.66
N ARG A 129 -17.08 -26.26 9.05
CA ARG A 129 -17.59 -27.63 8.87
C ARG A 129 -17.75 -28.02 7.41
N ASP A 130 -18.01 -27.05 6.53
CA ASP A 130 -18.24 -27.30 5.11
C ASP A 130 -16.99 -27.11 4.25
N TYR A 131 -15.92 -26.49 4.77
CA TYR A 131 -14.73 -26.08 4.00
C TYR A 131 -14.14 -27.20 3.14
N ASN A 132 -13.89 -28.38 3.72
CA ASN A 132 -13.29 -29.52 3.00
C ASN A 132 -14.16 -30.01 1.85
N ARG A 133 -15.48 -30.01 2.05
CA ARG A 133 -16.45 -30.38 1.02
C ARG A 133 -16.46 -29.36 -0.12
N TRP A 134 -16.30 -28.08 0.20
CA TRP A 134 -16.26 -26.99 -0.77
C TRP A 134 -14.96 -26.96 -1.57
N SER A 135 -13.82 -27.19 -0.93
CA SER A 135 -12.52 -27.32 -1.62
C SER A 135 -12.61 -28.37 -2.72
N GLN A 136 -13.16 -29.55 -2.41
CA GLN A 136 -13.33 -30.64 -3.39
C GLN A 136 -14.27 -30.30 -4.55
N VAL A 137 -15.31 -29.49 -4.32
CA VAL A 137 -16.23 -29.05 -5.39
C VAL A 137 -15.54 -28.04 -6.30
N LEU A 138 -14.76 -27.13 -5.73
CA LEU A 138 -14.00 -26.13 -6.48
C LEU A 138 -12.87 -26.79 -7.30
N ASP A 139 -12.16 -27.76 -6.75
CA ASP A 139 -11.10 -28.50 -7.45
C ASP A 139 -11.62 -29.26 -8.69
N LYS A 140 -12.87 -29.73 -8.64
CA LYS A 140 -13.52 -30.40 -9.78
C LYS A 140 -13.96 -29.45 -10.89
N GLN A 141 -14.18 -28.19 -10.56
CA GLN A 141 -14.64 -27.19 -11.52
C GLN A 141 -13.39 -26.43 -12.01
N LYS A 142 -12.96 -26.70 -13.24
CA LYS A 142 -11.77 -26.07 -13.84
C LYS A 142 -12.00 -24.58 -14.13
N PHE A 143 -11.94 -23.73 -13.12
CA PHE A 143 -11.97 -22.28 -13.29
C PHE A 143 -10.64 -21.76 -13.80
N LYS A 144 -10.65 -20.59 -14.46
CA LYS A 144 -9.42 -19.84 -14.70
C LYS A 144 -8.82 -19.46 -13.35
N ALA A 145 -7.50 -19.62 -13.20
CA ALA A 145 -6.77 -19.27 -11.97
C ALA A 145 -7.06 -17.81 -11.57
N GLY A 146 -7.24 -17.56 -10.27
CA GLY A 146 -7.47 -16.22 -9.71
C GLY A 146 -8.91 -15.70 -9.74
N VAL A 147 -9.87 -16.46 -10.30
CA VAL A 147 -11.28 -16.03 -10.40
C VAL A 147 -12.10 -16.40 -9.15
N ILE A 148 -11.63 -17.28 -8.26
CA ILE A 148 -12.38 -17.69 -7.07
C ILE A 148 -11.57 -17.50 -5.80
N ASN A 149 -12.16 -16.82 -4.81
CA ASN A 149 -11.65 -16.71 -3.46
C ASN A 149 -12.61 -17.43 -2.51
N LEU A 150 -12.17 -18.54 -1.91
CA LEU A 150 -12.91 -19.18 -0.83
C LEU A 150 -12.49 -18.52 0.48
N THR A 151 -13.42 -17.90 1.20
CA THR A 151 -13.18 -17.35 2.52
C THR A 151 -13.94 -18.19 3.56
N CYS A 152 -13.26 -18.58 4.62
CA CYS A 152 -13.90 -19.28 5.74
C CYS A 152 -14.13 -18.27 6.85
N ASP A 153 -15.38 -17.86 7.05
CA ASP A 153 -15.73 -16.97 8.15
C ASP A 153 -16.06 -17.85 9.37
N ILE A 154 -15.21 -17.78 10.38
CA ILE A 154 -15.48 -18.40 11.69
C ILE A 154 -16.50 -17.49 12.38
N ILE A 155 -17.75 -17.93 12.41
CA ILE A 155 -18.76 -17.31 13.27
C ILE A 155 -18.57 -17.98 14.63
N ASP A 156 -17.82 -17.31 15.51
CA ASP A 156 -17.58 -17.75 16.88
C ASP A 156 -18.89 -17.65 17.68
N ASP A 157 -19.55 -18.80 17.84
CA ASP A 157 -20.62 -18.99 18.84
C ASP A 157 -20.26 -20.08 19.87
N ASP A 158 -19.05 -20.68 19.84
CA ASP A 158 -18.63 -21.75 20.76
C ASP A 158 -17.26 -21.45 21.41
N GLU A 159 -17.24 -21.32 22.75
CA GLU A 159 -16.05 -21.03 23.59
C GLU A 159 -14.94 -22.12 23.55
N ASP A 160 -15.19 -23.28 22.94
CA ASP A 160 -14.23 -24.39 22.86
C ASP A 160 -13.24 -24.31 21.67
N ALA A 161 -13.32 -23.27 20.82
CA ALA A 161 -12.50 -23.17 19.61
C ALA A 161 -11.03 -22.75 19.81
N SER A 162 -10.64 -22.26 21.00
CA SER A 162 -9.31 -21.64 21.23
C SER A 162 -8.12 -22.59 20.98
N THR A 163 -8.30 -23.89 21.23
CA THR A 163 -7.24 -24.91 21.01
C THR A 163 -7.05 -25.26 19.54
N THR A 164 -8.11 -25.20 18.73
CA THR A 164 -8.05 -25.54 17.29
C THR A 164 -7.45 -24.41 16.47
N THR A 165 -7.75 -23.15 16.82
CA THR A 165 -7.19 -21.95 16.17
C THR A 165 -5.67 -21.86 16.38
N THR A 166 -5.18 -22.24 17.55
CA THR A 166 -3.75 -22.27 17.86
C THR A 166 -3.00 -23.30 17.00
N ALA A 167 -3.57 -24.50 16.80
CA ALA A 167 -2.98 -25.53 15.94
C ALA A 167 -2.96 -25.13 14.44
N ALA A 168 -4.04 -24.49 13.95
CA ALA A 168 -4.11 -24.01 12.57
C ALA A 168 -3.11 -22.86 12.29
N ASN A 169 -2.98 -21.92 13.23
CA ASN A 169 -1.99 -20.84 13.14
C ASN A 169 -0.55 -21.37 13.15
N ASN A 170 -0.24 -22.35 14.00
CA ASN A 170 1.07 -22.99 14.04
C ASN A 170 1.39 -23.73 12.72
N THR A 171 0.40 -24.38 12.10
CA THR A 171 0.58 -25.06 10.80
C THR A 171 0.78 -24.05 9.67
N ALA A 172 0.05 -22.94 9.67
CA ALA A 172 0.21 -21.87 8.68
C ALA A 172 1.57 -21.15 8.80
N GLU A 173 2.09 -20.99 10.02
CA GLU A 173 3.42 -20.43 10.27
C GLU A 173 4.54 -21.35 9.78
N LEU A 174 4.46 -22.66 10.07
CA LEU A 174 5.40 -23.65 9.54
C LEU A 174 5.44 -23.62 8.01
N ASN A 175 4.27 -23.52 7.36
CA ASN A 175 4.17 -23.41 5.91
C ASN A 175 4.85 -22.15 5.34
N LEU A 176 4.80 -21.02 6.07
CA LEU A 176 5.44 -19.79 5.61
C LEU A 176 6.95 -19.86 5.73
N GLU A 177 7.48 -20.35 6.85
CA GLU A 177 8.92 -20.48 7.05
C GLU A 177 9.53 -21.49 6.07
N GLU A 178 8.88 -22.64 5.86
CA GLU A 178 9.28 -23.63 4.85
C GLU A 178 9.22 -23.07 3.44
N TYR A 179 8.17 -22.32 3.09
CA TYR A 179 8.06 -21.65 1.81
C TYR A 179 9.21 -20.63 1.62
N MET A 180 9.46 -19.78 2.62
CA MET A 180 10.55 -18.80 2.57
C MET A 180 11.91 -19.47 2.43
N ALA A 181 12.15 -20.57 3.15
CA ALA A 181 13.34 -21.39 2.99
C ALA A 181 13.48 -21.94 1.56
N SER A 182 12.38 -22.42 0.95
CA SER A 182 12.38 -22.92 -0.43
C SER A 182 12.76 -21.85 -1.46
N VAL A 183 12.48 -20.57 -1.17
CA VAL A 183 12.87 -19.42 -2.01
C VAL A 183 14.15 -18.72 -1.54
N LYS A 184 14.99 -19.40 -0.75
CA LYS A 184 16.31 -18.92 -0.26
C LYS A 184 16.24 -17.71 0.66
N TYR A 185 15.24 -17.71 1.54
CA TYR A 185 15.12 -16.79 2.67
C TYR A 185 15.21 -17.56 3.99
N LYS A 186 15.74 -16.92 5.02
CA LYS A 186 15.77 -17.43 6.39
C LYS A 186 15.16 -16.42 7.35
N LYS A 187 14.61 -16.90 8.46
CA LYS A 187 14.15 -16.00 9.53
C LYS A 187 15.32 -15.16 10.04
N CYS A 188 15.07 -13.88 10.30
CA CYS A 188 16.07 -12.98 10.86
C CYS A 188 16.54 -13.52 12.22
N ALA A 189 17.84 -13.77 12.31
CA ALA A 189 18.52 -14.14 13.56
C ALA A 189 19.66 -13.15 13.85
N TYR A 190 19.51 -11.89 13.42
CA TYR A 190 20.50 -10.86 13.69
C TYR A 190 20.53 -10.58 15.20
N SER A 191 21.69 -10.80 15.80
CA SER A 191 22.03 -10.39 17.16
C SER A 191 23.11 -9.33 17.02
N GLY A 192 22.79 -8.07 17.28
CA GLY A 192 23.72 -7.00 16.98
C GLY A 192 24.81 -6.79 18.03
N ARG A 193 25.56 -5.71 17.83
CA ARG A 193 26.73 -5.30 18.63
C ARG A 193 26.55 -3.92 19.24
N SER A 194 25.32 -3.48 19.56
CA SER A 194 25.06 -2.13 20.06
C SER A 194 25.95 -1.68 21.22
N GLN A 195 26.39 -2.61 22.08
CA GLN A 195 27.31 -2.32 23.19
C GLN A 195 28.69 -1.81 22.74
N GLU A 196 29.07 -2.03 21.48
CA GLU A 196 30.33 -1.57 20.88
C GLU A 196 30.15 -0.35 19.96
N LEU A 197 28.94 0.20 19.80
CA LEU A 197 28.70 1.25 18.81
C LEU A 197 29.34 2.59 19.24
N THR A 198 30.18 3.13 18.38
CA THR A 198 30.86 4.42 18.54
C THR A 198 30.76 5.22 17.25
N ALA A 199 31.06 6.53 17.32
CA ALA A 199 31.15 7.35 16.12
C ALA A 199 32.16 6.78 15.09
N GLN A 200 33.23 6.12 15.56
CA GLN A 200 34.31 5.59 14.74
C GLN A 200 33.91 4.33 13.94
N ASN A 201 33.08 3.45 14.50
CA ASN A 201 32.65 2.22 13.83
C ASN A 201 31.23 2.30 13.23
N SER A 202 30.49 3.38 13.47
CA SER A 202 29.12 3.58 12.97
C SER A 202 28.97 3.34 11.48
N HIS A 203 29.95 3.74 10.67
CA HIS A 203 29.92 3.50 9.23
C HIS A 203 30.05 2.01 8.86
N ALA A 204 30.94 1.27 9.54
CA ALA A 204 31.08 -0.16 9.32
C ALA A 204 29.81 -0.93 9.72
N VAL A 205 29.18 -0.53 10.84
CA VAL A 205 27.90 -1.10 11.27
C VAL A 205 26.78 -0.78 10.27
N ALA A 206 26.72 0.45 9.75
CA ALA A 206 25.77 0.80 8.71
C ALA A 206 25.94 -0.08 7.45
N LEU A 207 27.17 -0.31 7.00
CA LEU A 207 27.48 -1.18 5.85
C LEU A 207 27.02 -2.62 6.07
N GLU A 208 27.28 -3.18 7.26
CA GLU A 208 26.85 -4.51 7.66
C GLU A 208 25.32 -4.62 7.63
N LEU A 209 24.63 -3.70 8.31
CA LEU A 209 23.17 -3.69 8.41
C LEU A 209 22.49 -3.48 7.05
N GLY A 210 23.00 -2.53 6.26
CA GLY A 210 22.49 -2.25 4.92
C GLY A 210 22.59 -3.47 4.01
N SER A 211 23.74 -4.15 4.01
CA SER A 211 23.97 -5.37 3.22
C SER A 211 23.13 -6.56 3.71
N TYR A 212 22.85 -6.63 5.01
CA TYR A 212 22.08 -7.71 5.61
C TYR A 212 20.56 -7.57 5.39
N PHE A 213 20.02 -6.35 5.52
CA PHE A 213 18.58 -6.11 5.51
C PHE A 213 18.00 -5.71 4.16
N VAL A 214 18.77 -5.14 3.23
CA VAL A 214 18.26 -4.88 1.88
C VAL A 214 17.92 -6.20 1.17
N GLY A 215 16.74 -6.24 0.56
CA GLY A 215 16.15 -7.45 -0.03
C GLY A 215 15.35 -8.32 0.95
N SER A 216 15.25 -7.92 2.22
CA SER A 216 14.45 -8.63 3.22
C SER A 216 12.95 -8.47 3.00
N ILE A 217 12.17 -9.44 3.49
CA ILE A 217 10.72 -9.45 3.47
C ILE A 217 10.19 -9.35 4.90
N VAL A 218 9.38 -8.34 5.15
CA VAL A 218 8.68 -8.14 6.42
C VAL A 218 7.23 -8.57 6.27
N CYS A 219 6.71 -9.37 7.21
CA CYS A 219 5.35 -9.87 7.18
C CYS A 219 4.54 -9.34 8.38
N PHE A 220 3.46 -8.60 8.08
CA PHE A 220 2.42 -8.20 9.02
C PHE A 220 1.10 -8.88 8.60
N ASP A 221 0.83 -10.08 9.10
CA ASP A 221 -0.36 -10.87 8.76
C ASP A 221 -0.61 -10.95 7.24
N GLN A 222 -1.58 -10.17 6.73
CA GLN A 222 -1.98 -10.14 5.32
C GLN A 222 -1.10 -9.22 4.46
N ILE A 223 -0.20 -8.45 5.06
CA ILE A 223 0.71 -7.51 4.40
C ILE A 223 2.11 -8.12 4.37
N LYS A 224 2.73 -8.12 3.19
CA LYS A 224 4.14 -8.51 3.00
C LYS A 224 4.87 -7.37 2.28
N ILE A 225 6.01 -6.94 2.80
CA ILE A 225 6.78 -5.83 2.24
C ILE A 225 8.20 -6.32 1.95
N LEU A 226 8.61 -6.26 0.68
CA LEU A 226 9.99 -6.41 0.25
C LEU A 226 10.70 -5.06 0.38
N ILE A 227 11.83 -5.05 1.11
CA ILE A 227 12.67 -3.88 1.31
C ILE A 227 13.64 -3.77 0.13
N ALA A 228 13.42 -2.80 -0.75
CA ALA A 228 14.34 -2.50 -1.86
C ALA A 228 15.33 -1.39 -1.49
N SER A 229 14.97 -0.51 -0.57
CA SER A 229 15.81 0.59 -0.12
C SER A 229 15.52 0.96 1.32
N LEU A 230 16.56 1.32 2.07
CA LEU A 230 16.44 1.76 3.46
C LEU A 230 17.47 2.85 3.79
N ASP A 231 17.13 3.70 4.74
CA ASP A 231 18.00 4.70 5.36
C ASP A 231 18.29 4.29 6.81
N ILE A 232 19.55 4.38 7.23
CA ILE A 232 19.97 4.03 8.59
C ILE A 232 20.10 5.29 9.46
N PHE A 233 19.51 5.24 10.65
CA PHE A 233 19.55 6.27 11.67
C PHE A 233 20.04 5.68 12.98
N PHE A 234 21.03 6.32 13.60
CA PHE A 234 21.56 5.90 14.89
C PHE A 234 20.99 6.80 15.98
N HIS A 235 20.08 6.28 16.81
CA HIS A 235 19.43 7.03 17.88
C HIS A 235 20.30 7.13 19.14
N ILE A 236 21.60 7.34 18.95
CA ILE A 236 22.60 7.44 20.00
C ILE A 236 23.25 8.82 19.91
N GLU A 237 23.40 9.45 21.07
CA GLU A 237 24.01 10.77 21.18
C GLU A 237 25.40 10.79 20.56
N ASN A 238 25.75 11.88 19.88
CA ASN A 238 27.06 12.11 19.25
C ASN A 238 27.43 11.18 18.08
N ILE A 239 26.56 10.25 17.65
CA ILE A 239 26.82 9.38 16.48
C ILE A 239 26.16 9.93 15.21
N ASP A 240 24.91 10.37 15.32
CA ASP A 240 24.10 10.83 14.19
C ASP A 240 23.22 12.02 14.59
N ASP A 241 23.62 13.22 14.20
CA ASP A 241 22.84 14.43 14.49
C ASP A 241 21.53 14.53 13.68
N CYS A 242 21.33 13.65 12.70
CA CYS A 242 20.10 13.56 11.91
C CYS A 242 19.00 12.76 12.61
N ALA A 243 19.34 11.94 13.59
CA ALA A 243 18.40 11.19 14.42
C ALA A 243 18.16 11.89 15.76
N TYR A 244 16.98 11.68 16.34
CA TYR A 244 16.73 12.05 17.74
C TYR A 244 17.25 10.94 18.64
N THR A 245 17.91 11.28 19.75
CA THR A 245 18.30 10.29 20.75
C THR A 245 17.06 9.63 21.33
N ASN A 246 16.91 8.32 21.10
CA ASN A 246 15.80 7.50 21.55
C ASN A 246 16.33 6.09 21.80
N GLN A 247 15.84 5.44 22.84
CA GLN A 247 16.09 4.02 23.06
C GLN A 247 14.76 3.28 23.13
N TRP A 248 14.64 2.24 22.32
CA TRP A 248 13.59 1.24 22.44
C TRP A 248 14.04 0.19 23.45
N LEU A 249 13.10 -0.26 24.29
CA LEU A 249 13.38 -1.21 25.38
C LEU A 249 13.69 -2.64 24.90
N ASP A 250 13.52 -2.91 23.61
CA ASP A 250 13.65 -4.25 23.04
C ASP A 250 15.02 -4.43 22.39
N GLU A 251 15.78 -5.41 22.90
CA GLU A 251 17.11 -5.75 22.43
C GLU A 251 17.08 -6.61 21.15
N THR A 252 15.92 -7.15 20.77
CA THR A 252 15.80 -8.00 19.58
C THR A 252 15.33 -7.21 18.37
N VAL A 253 15.72 -7.65 17.17
CA VAL A 253 15.26 -7.00 15.93
C VAL A 253 13.76 -7.15 15.77
N PHE A 254 13.06 -6.04 15.55
CA PHE A 254 11.65 -6.03 15.20
C PHE A 254 11.37 -5.02 14.10
N SER A 255 10.25 -5.22 13.42
CA SER A 255 9.73 -4.28 12.44
C SER A 255 8.54 -3.55 13.03
N LYS A 256 8.43 -2.26 12.73
CA LYS A 256 7.32 -1.43 13.14
C LYS A 256 6.79 -0.64 11.95
N LEU A 257 5.51 -0.78 11.71
CA LEU A 257 4.78 -0.03 10.70
C LEU A 257 4.00 1.06 11.41
N HIS A 258 4.44 2.30 11.24
CA HIS A 258 3.95 3.47 11.96
C HIS A 258 2.96 4.27 11.13
N MET A 259 1.82 4.64 11.72
CA MET A 259 0.94 5.63 11.11
C MET A 259 1.37 7.04 11.54
N LYS A 260 1.76 7.87 10.57
CA LYS A 260 2.05 9.29 10.77
C LYS A 260 0.98 10.15 10.10
N SER A 261 0.78 11.35 10.63
CA SER A 261 -0.11 12.35 10.04
C SER A 261 0.67 13.65 9.84
N GLU A 262 0.64 14.18 8.62
CA GLU A 262 1.21 15.47 8.30
C GLU A 262 0.20 16.27 7.47
N ARG A 263 -0.15 17.48 7.96
CA ARG A 263 -1.08 18.39 7.30
C ARG A 263 -2.42 17.72 6.93
N GLY A 264 -2.91 16.82 7.78
CA GLY A 264 -4.17 16.09 7.59
C GLY A 264 -4.09 14.88 6.66
N ASN A 265 -2.91 14.56 6.12
CA ASN A 265 -2.70 13.34 5.35
C ASN A 265 -2.03 12.28 6.22
N ASN A 266 -2.66 11.11 6.30
CA ASN A 266 -2.09 9.96 6.98
C ASN A 266 -1.19 9.17 6.02
N PHE A 267 -0.06 8.72 6.51
CA PHE A 267 0.85 7.84 5.79
C PHE A 267 1.48 6.81 6.70
N PHE A 268 1.78 5.64 6.13
CA PHE A 268 2.51 4.58 6.84
C PHE A 268 4.00 4.62 6.52
N GLU A 269 4.85 4.52 7.54
CA GLU A 269 6.29 4.30 7.41
C GLU A 269 6.66 2.96 8.02
N LEU A 270 7.55 2.22 7.37
CA LEU A 270 8.07 0.96 7.90
C LEU A 270 9.50 1.17 8.38
N SER A 271 9.76 0.81 9.64
CA SER A 271 11.09 0.85 10.24
C SER A 271 11.46 -0.54 10.77
N LEU A 272 12.71 -0.96 10.58
CA LEU A 272 13.29 -2.04 11.38
C LEU A 272 14.07 -1.41 12.53
N ILE A 273 13.81 -1.86 13.75
CA ILE A 273 14.54 -1.44 14.94
C ILE A 273 15.53 -2.55 15.28
N VAL A 274 16.80 -2.20 15.33
CA VAL A 274 17.92 -3.11 15.65
C VAL A 274 18.57 -2.64 16.93
N ASP A 275 18.80 -3.60 17.84
CA ASP A 275 19.41 -3.43 19.15
C ASP A 275 18.85 -2.25 19.98
N GLY A 276 17.57 -1.94 19.80
CA GLY A 276 16.89 -0.89 20.53
C GLY A 276 17.39 0.54 20.29
N CYS A 277 18.30 0.79 19.34
CA CYS A 277 18.89 2.12 19.13
C CYS A 277 19.25 2.45 17.67
N ILE A 278 19.06 1.51 16.75
CA ILE A 278 19.32 1.72 15.33
C ILE A 278 18.00 1.56 14.57
N GLU A 279 17.60 2.58 13.83
CA GLU A 279 16.42 2.55 12.95
C GLU A 279 16.87 2.37 11.50
N LEU A 280 16.32 1.36 10.82
CA LEU A 280 16.42 1.18 9.38
C LEU A 280 15.07 1.54 8.78
N LEU A 281 14.93 2.79 8.37
CA LEU A 281 13.72 3.34 7.76
C LEU A 281 13.63 2.85 6.31
N VAL A 282 12.58 2.13 5.96
CA VAL A 282 12.37 1.65 4.59
C VAL A 282 11.90 2.81 3.72
N VAL A 283 12.68 3.13 2.68
CA VAL A 283 12.43 4.25 1.76
C VAL A 283 12.13 3.80 0.32
N GLY A 284 12.01 2.50 0.09
CA GLY A 284 11.61 1.95 -1.19
C GLY A 284 11.38 0.45 -1.12
N GLY A 285 10.44 -0.05 -1.91
CA GLY A 285 10.09 -1.46 -1.87
C GLY A 285 8.86 -1.84 -2.67
N LEU A 286 8.42 -3.08 -2.46
CA LEU A 286 7.19 -3.63 -3.00
C LEU A 286 6.30 -4.10 -1.84
N ALA A 287 5.02 -3.74 -1.86
CA ALA A 287 4.04 -4.20 -0.88
C ALA A 287 3.01 -5.12 -1.54
N VAL A 288 2.74 -6.26 -0.90
CA VAL A 288 1.67 -7.18 -1.24
C VAL A 288 0.65 -7.15 -0.11
N ILE A 289 -0.61 -6.89 -0.44
CA ILE A 289 -1.71 -6.79 0.52
C ILE A 289 -2.74 -7.86 0.15
N ASN A 290 -3.13 -8.69 1.12
CA ASN A 290 -4.18 -9.70 1.00
C ASN A 290 -3.97 -10.66 -0.19
N GLY A 291 -2.72 -11.01 -0.47
CA GLY A 291 -2.35 -11.88 -1.59
C GLY A 291 -2.54 -11.27 -2.99
N GLY A 292 -2.77 -9.96 -3.08
CA GLY A 292 -2.89 -9.23 -4.33
C GLY A 292 -1.57 -9.07 -5.10
N SER A 293 -1.60 -8.24 -6.14
CA SER A 293 -0.39 -7.88 -6.90
C SER A 293 0.58 -7.08 -6.04
N ALA A 294 1.88 -7.28 -6.24
CA ALA A 294 2.90 -6.43 -5.65
C ALA A 294 2.80 -4.99 -6.19
N GLU A 295 2.66 -4.04 -5.29
CA GLU A 295 2.62 -2.61 -5.62
C GLU A 295 3.91 -1.91 -5.17
N PRO A 296 4.59 -1.17 -6.07
CA PRO A 296 5.80 -0.45 -5.72
C PRO A 296 5.52 0.82 -4.91
N PHE A 297 6.51 1.20 -4.10
CA PHE A 297 6.58 2.50 -3.46
C PHE A 297 8.02 3.02 -3.39
N LEU A 298 8.15 4.35 -3.43
CA LEU A 298 9.41 5.09 -3.29
C LEU A 298 9.18 6.26 -2.31
N GLY A 299 10.17 6.51 -1.46
CA GLY A 299 10.09 7.35 -0.28
C GLY A 299 9.65 6.56 0.96
N SER A 300 9.70 7.20 2.14
CA SER A 300 9.36 6.56 3.42
C SER A 300 7.90 6.12 3.54
N SER A 301 6.99 6.72 2.74
CA SER A 301 5.58 6.37 2.75
C SER A 301 5.26 5.11 1.93
N VAL A 302 4.75 4.08 2.61
CA VAL A 302 4.22 2.85 2.00
C VAL A 302 2.82 3.11 1.41
N LYS A 303 2.78 3.85 0.30
CA LYS A 303 1.53 4.32 -0.34
C LYS A 303 0.47 3.24 -0.62
N PRO A 304 0.80 1.99 -0.97
CA PRO A 304 -0.21 0.94 -1.16
C PRO A 304 -1.11 0.73 0.07
N LEU A 305 -0.56 0.87 1.28
CA LEU A 305 -1.32 0.72 2.53
C LEU A 305 -2.31 1.87 2.76
N ASN A 306 -1.92 3.11 2.45
CA ASN A 306 -2.81 4.27 2.53
C ASN A 306 -4.04 4.11 1.65
N ARG A 307 -3.87 3.49 0.47
CA ARG A 307 -4.95 3.29 -0.51
C ARG A 307 -5.90 2.19 -0.07
N ALA A 308 -5.37 1.13 0.54
CA ALA A 308 -6.14 -0.03 0.94
C ALA A 308 -6.89 0.16 2.27
N LYS A 309 -6.54 1.17 3.09
CA LYS A 309 -7.18 1.48 4.39
C LYS A 309 -7.33 0.24 5.29
N VAL A 310 -6.30 -0.60 5.31
CA VAL A 310 -6.35 -1.91 5.99
C VAL A 310 -5.94 -1.81 7.46
N LEU A 311 -5.48 -0.64 7.91
CA LEU A 311 -4.80 -0.48 9.19
C LEU A 311 -5.36 0.70 9.98
N ASP A 312 -5.71 0.42 11.23
CA ASP A 312 -6.08 1.41 12.25
C ASP A 312 -4.98 1.47 13.32
N GLY A 313 -3.84 2.08 12.98
CA GLY A 313 -2.75 2.35 13.92
C GLY A 313 -1.41 1.69 13.59
N ASP A 314 -0.54 1.66 14.59
CA ASP A 314 0.81 1.08 14.49
C ASP A 314 0.75 -0.45 14.58
N LEU A 315 1.54 -1.14 13.74
CA LEU A 315 1.75 -2.58 13.83
C LEU A 315 3.20 -2.91 14.17
N ILE A 316 3.42 -3.97 14.94
CA ILE A 316 4.74 -4.52 15.24
C ILE A 316 4.77 -5.97 14.76
N ALA A 317 5.83 -6.35 14.06
CA ALA A 317 6.06 -7.73 13.66
C ALA A 317 7.52 -8.13 13.86
N ARG A 318 7.73 -9.39 14.27
CA ARG A 318 9.05 -10.03 14.32
C ARG A 318 9.30 -10.98 13.15
N LYS A 319 8.30 -11.15 12.27
CA LYS A 319 8.38 -12.00 11.09
C LYS A 319 9.14 -11.25 9.98
N ILE A 320 10.46 -11.25 10.12
CA ILE A 320 11.40 -10.68 9.17
C ILE A 320 12.18 -11.84 8.56
N PHE A 321 12.16 -11.92 7.23
CA PHE A 321 12.89 -12.92 6.47
C PHE A 321 14.00 -12.23 5.68
N VAL A 322 15.24 -12.67 5.87
CA VAL A 322 16.41 -12.13 5.19
C VAL A 322 16.87 -13.11 4.11
N PRO A 323 17.46 -12.64 3.00
CA PRO A 323 18.06 -13.52 2.01
C PRO A 323 19.12 -14.43 2.63
N THR A 324 19.18 -15.70 2.23
CA THR A 324 20.24 -16.61 2.72
C THR A 324 21.63 -16.13 2.29
N ASN A 325 21.71 -15.55 1.09
CA ASN A 325 22.91 -14.90 0.55
C ASN A 325 22.64 -13.39 0.46
N PRO A 326 23.50 -12.54 1.05
CA PRO A 326 23.37 -11.09 0.93
C PRO A 326 23.25 -10.66 -0.52
N LYS A 327 22.36 -9.70 -0.78
CA LYS A 327 22.19 -9.12 -2.10
C LYS A 327 23.21 -8.00 -2.29
N ALA A 328 23.61 -7.76 -3.54
CA ALA A 328 24.45 -6.63 -3.85
C ALA A 328 23.70 -5.32 -3.59
N THR A 329 24.38 -4.35 -3.00
CA THR A 329 23.81 -3.08 -2.57
C THR A 329 24.58 -1.90 -3.13
N ILE A 330 23.86 -0.83 -3.44
CA ILE A 330 24.41 0.49 -3.76
C ILE A 330 24.21 1.40 -2.57
N GLN A 331 25.25 2.16 -2.22
CA GLN A 331 25.26 3.06 -1.08
C GLN A 331 25.15 4.51 -1.57
N THR A 332 24.24 5.29 -0.97
CA THR A 332 24.10 6.73 -1.24
C THR A 332 23.86 7.50 0.05
N GLU A 333 23.79 8.83 -0.03
CA GLU A 333 23.31 9.66 1.08
C GLU A 333 21.82 9.43 1.37
N ARG A 334 21.42 9.72 2.61
CA ARG A 334 20.06 9.52 3.12
C ARG A 334 19.07 10.53 2.59
N LEU A 335 17.80 10.15 2.54
CA LEU A 335 16.69 11.03 2.22
C LEU A 335 16.27 11.79 3.47
N LEU A 336 16.65 13.07 3.53
CA LEU A 336 16.44 13.91 4.69
C LEU A 336 15.60 15.13 4.35
N ARG A 337 14.97 15.71 5.37
CA ARG A 337 14.36 17.04 5.29
C ARG A 337 15.34 18.15 5.69
N GLN A 338 16.42 17.81 6.39
CA GLN A 338 17.32 18.74 7.07
C GLN A 338 18.78 18.51 6.65
N TYR A 339 19.11 18.86 5.41
CA TYR A 339 20.46 18.70 4.86
C TYR A 339 21.51 19.68 5.42
N TYR A 340 21.15 20.60 6.31
CA TYR A 340 22.11 21.49 6.98
C TYR A 340 22.87 20.81 8.14
N LYS A 341 22.38 19.65 8.58
CA LYS A 341 22.95 18.86 9.68
C LYS A 341 24.29 18.25 9.28
N ARG A 342 25.19 18.08 10.25
CA ARG A 342 26.58 17.63 10.06
C ARG A 342 26.65 16.25 9.42
N ASP A 343 25.79 15.33 9.86
CA ASP A 343 25.83 13.92 9.45
C ASP A 343 24.85 13.63 8.29
N SER A 344 24.29 14.68 7.66
CA SER A 344 23.29 14.55 6.60
C SER A 344 23.82 13.94 5.30
N CYS A 345 25.11 14.15 5.02
CA CYS A 345 25.79 13.64 3.83
C CYS A 345 26.48 12.30 4.06
N LYS A 346 26.26 11.65 5.22
CA LYS A 346 26.78 10.30 5.44
C LYS A 346 26.07 9.32 4.49
N PRO A 347 26.81 8.41 3.83
CA PRO A 347 26.25 7.50 2.85
C PRO A 347 25.56 6.34 3.56
N TRP A 348 24.46 6.59 4.27
CA TRP A 348 23.76 5.61 5.08
C TRP A 348 22.40 5.23 4.49
N SER A 349 22.20 5.47 3.19
CA SER A 349 21.15 4.87 2.40
C SER A 349 21.68 3.67 1.64
N PHE A 350 20.89 2.62 1.57
CA PHE A 350 21.23 1.37 0.89
C PHE A 350 20.11 0.96 -0.05
N HIS A 351 20.48 0.59 -1.28
CA HIS A 351 19.56 0.20 -2.33
C HIS A 351 19.94 -1.16 -2.90
N LEU A 352 18.93 -1.94 -3.28
CA LEU A 352 19.13 -3.19 -3.99
C LEU A 352 19.67 -2.91 -5.40
N GLU A 353 20.87 -3.38 -5.73
CA GLU A 353 21.61 -2.99 -6.96
C GLU A 353 20.81 -3.24 -8.26
N GLU A 354 20.15 -4.40 -8.36
CA GLU A 354 19.33 -4.77 -9.54
C GLU A 354 18.14 -3.82 -9.76
N LEU A 355 17.63 -3.19 -8.69
CA LEU A 355 16.55 -2.20 -8.78
C LEU A 355 17.10 -0.78 -8.96
N TYR A 356 18.19 -0.46 -8.29
CA TYR A 356 18.86 0.83 -8.44
C TYR A 356 19.30 1.07 -9.89
N SER A 357 19.92 0.07 -10.52
CA SER A 357 20.43 0.13 -11.89
C SER A 357 19.37 0.40 -12.97
N ILE A 358 18.10 0.09 -12.69
CA ILE A 358 16.96 0.38 -13.58
C ILE A 358 16.22 1.68 -13.19
N GLY A 359 16.76 2.47 -12.25
CA GLY A 359 16.16 3.71 -11.78
C GLY A 359 15.03 3.53 -10.77
N PHE A 360 14.93 2.36 -10.12
CA PHE A 360 13.99 2.13 -9.03
C PHE A 360 14.62 2.49 -7.69
N HIS A 361 14.77 3.78 -7.45
CA HIS A 361 15.20 4.34 -6.17
C HIS A 361 14.59 5.74 -6.00
N PRO A 362 14.51 6.28 -4.78
CA PRO A 362 14.01 7.64 -4.60
C PRO A 362 14.96 8.66 -5.25
N ILE A 363 14.39 9.74 -5.78
CA ILE A 363 15.18 10.88 -6.27
C ILE A 363 15.86 11.55 -5.07
N HIS A 364 17.18 11.59 -5.06
CA HIS A 364 17.94 12.21 -3.99
C HIS A 364 17.97 13.74 -4.17
N PRO A 365 17.50 14.55 -3.20
CA PRO A 365 17.42 16.01 -3.33
C PRO A 365 18.75 16.73 -3.60
N LEU A 366 19.89 16.15 -3.22
CA LEU A 366 21.21 16.73 -3.52
C LEU A 366 21.74 16.33 -4.90
N HIS A 367 21.18 15.28 -5.51
CA HIS A 367 21.67 14.68 -6.76
C HIS A 367 20.50 14.37 -7.70
N ALA A 368 19.51 15.27 -7.78
CA ALA A 368 18.28 15.01 -8.53
C ALA A 368 18.55 14.78 -10.03
N GLY A 369 19.58 15.44 -10.58
CA GLY A 369 20.00 15.28 -11.97
C GLY A 369 20.59 13.92 -12.31
N ASP A 370 21.02 13.14 -11.32
CA ASP A 370 21.61 11.81 -11.53
C ASP A 370 20.52 10.74 -11.69
N HIS A 371 19.27 11.06 -11.34
CA HIS A 371 18.16 10.12 -11.43
C HIS A 371 17.62 10.04 -12.87
N PRO A 372 17.45 8.84 -13.47
CA PRO A 372 17.09 8.68 -14.88
C PRO A 372 15.71 9.23 -15.26
N SER A 373 14.82 9.43 -14.29
CA SER A 373 13.51 10.06 -14.52
C SER A 373 13.52 11.60 -14.54
N ILE A 374 14.66 12.23 -14.23
CA ILE A 374 14.81 13.68 -14.17
C ILE A 374 15.53 14.18 -15.41
N SER A 375 14.83 15.04 -16.18
CA SER A 375 15.40 15.77 -17.32
C SER A 375 15.25 17.29 -17.17
N SER A 376 14.78 17.75 -16.01
CA SER A 376 14.43 19.16 -15.77
C SER A 376 15.65 19.96 -15.30
N LEU A 377 16.18 20.81 -16.17
CA LEU A 377 17.29 21.71 -15.84
C LEU A 377 17.01 22.57 -14.59
N PRO A 378 15.81 23.17 -14.41
CA PRO A 378 15.50 23.89 -13.16
C PRO A 378 15.61 23.03 -11.90
N LEU A 379 15.21 21.75 -11.98
CA LEU A 379 15.31 20.84 -10.82
C LEU A 379 16.76 20.49 -10.52
N THR A 380 17.58 20.26 -11.56
CA THR A 380 19.02 20.03 -11.43
C THR A 380 19.71 21.22 -10.76
N ILE A 381 19.40 22.45 -11.21
CA ILE A 381 19.93 23.68 -10.62
C ILE A 381 19.53 23.83 -9.14
N GLN A 382 18.28 23.52 -8.78
CA GLN A 382 17.83 23.57 -7.38
C GLN A 382 18.55 22.53 -6.50
N SER A 383 18.70 21.31 -7.03
CA SER A 383 19.45 20.23 -6.39
C SER A 383 20.91 20.63 -6.15
N ASP A 384 21.54 21.22 -7.16
CA ASP A 384 22.91 21.71 -7.10
C ASP A 384 23.08 22.80 -6.03
N LEU A 385 22.17 23.77 -5.98
CA LEU A 385 22.18 24.82 -4.95
C LEU A 385 22.05 24.23 -3.54
N LEU A 386 21.12 23.27 -3.36
CA LEU A 386 20.92 22.60 -2.09
C LEU A 386 22.18 21.80 -1.69
N ARG A 387 22.84 21.16 -2.65
CA ARG A 387 24.10 20.43 -2.44
C ARG A 387 25.23 21.35 -1.99
N LEU A 388 25.38 22.53 -2.60
CA LEU A 388 26.37 23.52 -2.15
C LEU A 388 26.14 23.92 -0.69
N TYR A 389 24.88 24.16 -0.32
CA TYR A 389 24.49 24.49 1.05
C TYR A 389 24.77 23.33 2.03
N ALA A 390 24.34 22.11 1.69
CA ALA A 390 24.52 20.92 2.51
C ALA A 390 26.00 20.60 2.77
N LEU A 391 26.81 20.66 1.71
CA LEU A 391 28.26 20.39 1.79
C LEU A 391 29.07 21.57 2.36
N ARG A 392 28.44 22.74 2.56
CA ARG A 392 29.11 23.99 2.98
C ARG A 392 30.29 24.33 2.07
N ARG A 393 30.12 24.09 0.77
CA ARG A 393 31.13 24.32 -0.27
C ARG A 393 30.59 25.27 -1.32
N ILE A 394 31.46 26.16 -1.79
CA ILE A 394 31.16 27.07 -2.89
C ILE A 394 31.80 26.49 -4.15
N ASP A 395 30.99 26.16 -5.13
CA ASP A 395 31.43 25.88 -6.49
C ASP A 395 31.17 27.11 -7.36
N ARG A 396 32.24 27.86 -7.64
CA ARG A 396 32.14 29.10 -8.42
C ARG A 396 31.74 28.84 -9.86
N SER A 397 32.16 27.72 -10.43
CA SER A 397 31.86 27.36 -11.82
C SER A 397 30.38 27.04 -11.96
N LEU A 398 29.85 26.23 -11.04
CA LEU A 398 28.42 25.92 -10.97
C LEU A 398 27.58 27.19 -10.76
N LEU A 399 27.97 28.06 -9.82
CA LEU A 399 27.26 29.33 -9.59
C LEU A 399 27.27 30.23 -10.84
N ALA A 400 28.38 30.28 -11.58
CA ALA A 400 28.44 31.03 -12.83
C ALA A 400 27.51 30.44 -13.90
N LEU A 401 27.46 29.11 -14.03
CA LEU A 401 26.53 28.43 -14.94
C LEU A 401 25.07 28.71 -14.56
N MET A 402 24.73 28.59 -13.28
CA MET A 402 23.38 28.90 -12.77
C MET A 402 23.00 30.35 -13.03
N PHE A 403 23.92 31.28 -12.80
CA PHE A 403 23.70 32.70 -13.06
C PHE A 403 23.45 32.98 -14.54
N ASN A 404 24.25 32.41 -15.44
CA ASN A 404 24.06 32.56 -16.88
C ASN A 404 22.70 32.01 -17.32
N ALA A 405 22.29 30.85 -16.80
CA ALA A 405 20.97 30.28 -17.09
C ALA A 405 19.81 31.19 -16.63
N ILE A 406 19.93 31.81 -15.45
CA ILE A 406 18.93 32.78 -14.96
C ILE A 406 18.95 34.05 -15.82
N ARG A 407 20.14 34.55 -16.17
CA ARG A 407 20.32 35.77 -16.98
C ARG A 407 19.75 35.65 -18.38
N GLU A 408 19.90 34.49 -19.01
CA GLU A 408 19.35 34.20 -20.33
C GLU A 408 17.85 33.90 -20.30
N SER A 409 17.27 33.71 -19.12
CA SER A 409 15.84 33.49 -18.95
C SER A 409 15.06 34.80 -18.83
N SER A 410 13.76 34.77 -19.13
CA SER A 410 12.86 35.91 -18.87
C SER A 410 12.61 36.21 -17.38
N MET A 411 13.21 35.44 -16.45
CA MET A 411 12.96 35.58 -15.02
C MET A 411 13.46 36.91 -14.47
N ILE A 412 14.62 37.40 -14.90
CA ILE A 412 15.16 38.69 -14.43
C ILE A 412 14.22 39.84 -14.81
N GLU A 413 13.68 39.81 -16.03
CA GLU A 413 12.74 40.83 -16.48
C GLU A 413 11.38 40.71 -15.76
N LYS A 414 10.83 39.50 -15.64
CA LYS A 414 9.47 39.28 -15.11
C LYS A 414 9.39 39.38 -13.59
N GLU A 415 10.29 38.71 -12.89
CA GLU A 415 10.25 38.56 -11.44
C GLU A 415 11.06 39.66 -10.74
N CYS A 416 12.28 39.93 -11.22
CA CYS A 416 13.14 40.97 -10.65
C CYS A 416 12.80 42.39 -11.19
N LYS A 417 12.01 42.50 -12.26
CA LYS A 417 11.64 43.77 -12.92
C LYS A 417 12.85 44.58 -13.41
N LEU A 418 13.93 43.90 -13.78
CA LEU A 418 15.14 44.52 -14.31
C LEU A 418 15.20 44.35 -15.83
N LEU A 419 14.75 45.37 -16.56
CA LEU A 419 14.85 45.41 -18.02
C LEU A 419 16.31 45.56 -18.44
N ASN A 420 16.76 44.73 -19.38
CA ASN A 420 18.11 44.80 -19.98
C ASN A 420 19.26 44.70 -18.96
N PHE A 421 19.13 43.89 -17.90
CA PHE A 421 20.22 43.67 -16.95
C PHE A 421 21.45 43.03 -17.65
N THR A 422 22.59 43.73 -17.63
CA THR A 422 23.83 43.29 -18.27
C THR A 422 24.89 42.74 -17.31
N GLY A 423 24.54 42.59 -16.02
CA GLY A 423 25.50 42.13 -15.03
C GLY A 423 25.95 40.68 -15.26
N THR A 424 27.09 40.34 -14.66
CA THR A 424 27.81 39.07 -14.82
C THR A 424 27.89 38.27 -13.52
N SER A 425 27.35 38.79 -12.42
CA SER A 425 27.39 38.14 -11.12
C SER A 425 26.10 38.32 -10.31
N PHE A 426 25.86 37.39 -9.37
CA PHE A 426 24.78 37.50 -8.39
C PHE A 426 24.89 38.77 -7.52
N PHE A 427 26.11 39.27 -7.27
CA PHE A 427 26.32 40.51 -6.52
C PHE A 427 25.82 41.74 -7.30
N GLU A 428 26.12 41.82 -8.59
CA GLU A 428 25.59 42.88 -9.46
C GLU A 428 24.07 42.81 -9.59
N LEU A 429 23.52 41.60 -9.67
CA LEU A 429 22.06 41.40 -9.69
C LEU A 429 21.41 41.87 -8.38
N TYR A 430 21.98 41.52 -7.23
CA TYR A 430 21.52 41.97 -5.92
C TYR A 430 21.54 43.50 -5.80
N ASN A 431 22.64 44.14 -6.23
CA ASN A 431 22.75 45.60 -6.21
C ASN A 431 21.71 46.25 -7.13
N ALA A 432 21.50 45.71 -8.33
CA ALA A 432 20.49 46.21 -9.26
C ALA A 432 19.07 46.08 -8.67
N MET A 433 18.74 44.95 -8.04
CA MET A 433 17.47 44.74 -7.35
C MET A 433 17.28 45.75 -6.21
N THR A 434 18.30 45.92 -5.37
CA THR A 434 18.29 46.87 -4.25
C THR A 434 18.05 48.30 -4.72
N ILE A 435 18.76 48.74 -5.79
CA ILE A 435 18.59 50.07 -6.38
C ILE A 435 17.18 50.26 -6.94
N SER A 436 16.61 49.21 -7.54
CA SER A 436 15.24 49.24 -8.08
C SER A 436 14.13 49.13 -7.02
N GLY A 437 14.48 49.02 -5.73
CA GLY A 437 13.54 48.86 -4.63
C GLY A 437 12.82 47.49 -4.64
N LYS A 438 13.54 46.45 -5.05
CA LYS A 438 13.05 45.06 -5.16
C LYS A 438 13.61 44.13 -4.12
#